data_AF-A0A7W8E255-F1
#
_entry.id   AF-A0A7W8E255-F1
#
_cell.length_a   1.000
_cell.length_b   1.000
_cell.length_c   1.000
_cell.angle_alpha   90.00
_cell.angle_beta   90.00
_cell.angle_gamma   90.00
#
_symmetry.space_group_name_H-M   'P 1'
#
loop_
_entity.id
_entity.type
_entity.pdbx_description
1 polymer ?
#
loop_
_entity_poly.entity_id
_entity_poly.type
_entity_poly.pdbx_seq_one_letter_code
_entity_poly.pdbx_strand_id
1 'polypeptide(L)'
;MRQIVFLFIVGAFVSTLIGIALYYIMRARRASTNAWRILLGRLRQIDREKFAEVALDLLDERPDEQSHLEPDRIFEMIGGMNGLDALEENCDVLIDLATYVQRWYPDALQLSEELRLNAREIKWHIGRLRGASATGHLREQFPVYAQRAVATYYLMTRSLLVLYEGVKLPEFVELQQAL
;
A
#
# COMPACT_ATOMS: atom_id res chain seq x y z
N MET A 1 -60.49 7.71 11.75
CA MET A 1 -59.78 8.75 10.95
C MET A 1 -58.43 9.16 11.56
N ARG A 2 -58.36 9.54 12.85
CA ARG A 2 -57.11 10.02 13.49
C ARG A 2 -55.92 9.04 13.44
N GLN A 3 -56.16 7.74 13.56
CA GLN A 3 -55.10 6.71 13.48
C GLN A 3 -54.55 6.51 12.07
N ILE A 4 -55.38 6.66 11.03
CA ILE A 4 -54.96 6.52 9.63
C ILE A 4 -54.04 7.69 9.24
N VAL A 5 -54.42 8.91 9.62
CA VAL A 5 -53.59 10.11 9.37
C VAL A 5 -52.24 10.01 10.08
N PHE A 6 -52.22 9.50 11.32
CA PHE A 6 -50.98 9.27 12.06
C PHE A 6 -50.04 8.27 11.34
N LEU A 7 -50.58 7.15 10.83
CA LEU A 7 -49.78 6.17 10.08
C LEU A 7 -49.20 6.74 8.78
N PHE A 8 -49.95 7.59 8.07
CA PHE A 8 -49.45 8.28 6.88
C PHE A 8 -48.30 9.24 7.20
N ILE A 9 -48.43 10.01 8.28
CA ILE A 9 -47.37 10.95 8.71
C ILE A 9 -46.11 10.19 9.13
N VAL A 10 -46.26 9.10 9.90
CA VAL A 10 -45.12 8.26 10.30
C VAL A 10 -44.47 7.60 9.09
N GLY A 11 -45.26 7.09 8.14
CA GLY A 11 -44.75 6.51 6.91
C GLY A 11 -43.94 7.51 6.08
N ALA A 12 -44.47 8.72 5.89
CA ALA A 12 -43.78 9.80 5.19
C ALA A 12 -42.49 10.25 5.91
N PHE A 13 -42.50 10.27 7.25
CA PHE A 13 -41.33 10.60 8.05
C PHE A 13 -40.24 9.53 7.91
N VAL A 14 -40.59 8.26 8.05
CA VAL A 14 -39.64 7.14 7.90
C VAL A 14 -39.08 7.07 6.49
N SER A 15 -39.89 7.24 5.44
CA SER A 15 -39.41 7.26 4.06
C SER A 15 -38.42 8.40 3.80
N THR A 16 -38.67 9.57 4.41
CA THR A 16 -37.77 10.72 4.32
C THR A 16 -36.44 10.43 5.01
N LEU A 17 -36.47 9.83 6.21
CA LEU A 17 -35.25 9.44 6.92
C LEU A 17 -34.44 8.38 6.15
N ILE A 18 -35.10 7.38 5.58
CA ILE A 18 -34.45 6.38 4.74
C ILE A 18 -33.82 7.03 3.51
N GLY A 19 -34.53 7.95 2.85
CA GLY A 19 -33.99 8.68 1.70
C GLY A 19 -32.75 9.49 2.03
N ILE A 20 -32.76 10.20 3.17
CA ILE A 20 -31.60 10.96 3.66
C ILE A 20 -30.44 10.01 4.00
N ALA A 21 -30.70 8.93 4.74
CA ALA A 21 -29.68 7.95 5.10
C ALA A 21 -29.03 7.33 3.85
N LEU A 22 -29.84 6.90 2.87
CA LEU A 22 -29.34 6.37 1.60
C LEU A 22 -28.52 7.41 0.83
N TYR A 23 -28.98 8.65 0.76
CA TYR A 23 -28.23 9.73 0.11
C TYR A 23 -26.86 9.95 0.74
N TYR A 24 -26.79 10.00 2.08
CA TYR A 24 -25.53 10.17 2.79
C TYR A 24 -24.60 8.96 2.64
N ILE A 25 -25.14 7.74 2.70
CA ILE A 25 -24.36 6.51 2.48
C ILE A 25 -23.79 6.48 1.05
N MET A 26 -24.60 6.80 0.04
CA MET A 26 -24.15 6.84 -1.35
C MET A 26 -23.12 7.93 -1.59
N ARG A 27 -23.32 9.13 -1.01
CA ARG A 27 -22.36 10.24 -1.11
C ARG A 27 -21.03 9.90 -0.43
N ALA A 28 -21.09 9.30 0.76
CA ALA A 28 -19.90 8.87 1.50
C ALA A 28 -19.13 7.80 0.71
N ARG A 29 -19.84 6.79 0.16
CA ARG A 29 -19.24 5.77 -0.71
C ARG A 29 -18.58 6.39 -1.94
N ARG A 30 -19.26 7.29 -2.65
CA ARG A 30 -18.72 7.92 -3.87
C ARG A 30 -17.46 8.76 -3.58
N ALA A 31 -17.43 9.48 -2.45
CA ALA A 31 -16.26 10.21 -2.01
C ALA A 31 -15.09 9.27 -1.65
N SER A 32 -15.39 8.16 -0.98
CA SER A 32 -14.43 7.11 -0.61
C SER A 32 -13.85 6.41 -1.85
N THR A 33 -14.67 6.01 -2.83
CA THR A 33 -14.20 5.41 -4.10
C THR A 33 -13.31 6.36 -4.90
N ASN A 34 -13.61 7.66 -4.93
CA ASN A 34 -12.75 8.63 -5.59
C ASN A 34 -11.40 8.76 -4.88
N ALA A 35 -11.40 8.83 -3.55
CA ALA A 35 -10.17 8.87 -2.76
C ALA A 35 -9.33 7.61 -2.98
N TRP A 36 -9.96 6.43 -2.97
CA TRP A 36 -9.34 5.14 -3.25
C TRP A 36 -8.63 5.12 -4.61
N ARG A 37 -9.35 5.48 -5.68
CA ARG A 37 -8.79 5.50 -7.03
C ARG A 37 -7.64 6.50 -7.18
N ILE A 38 -7.72 7.64 -6.49
CA ILE A 38 -6.62 8.63 -6.46
C ILE A 38 -5.39 8.03 -5.75
N LEU A 39 -5.58 7.30 -4.64
CA LEU A 39 -4.48 6.65 -3.92
C LEU A 39 -3.80 5.58 -4.79
N LEU A 40 -4.57 4.64 -5.35
CA LEU A 40 -4.00 3.62 -6.23
C LEU A 40 -3.36 4.22 -7.49
N GLY A 41 -3.94 5.29 -8.05
CA GLY A 41 -3.39 5.97 -9.21
C GLY A 41 -2.05 6.68 -8.96
N ARG A 42 -1.64 6.86 -7.70
CA ARG A 42 -0.33 7.39 -7.33
C ARG A 42 0.76 6.32 -7.27
N LEU A 43 0.39 5.03 -7.27
CA LEU A 43 1.39 3.96 -7.33
C LEU A 43 2.13 4.04 -8.65
N ARG A 44 3.45 4.18 -8.57
CA ARG A 44 4.34 4.04 -9.72
C ARG A 44 4.50 2.58 -10.07
N GLN A 45 4.56 2.33 -11.37
CA GLN A 45 4.78 1.01 -11.92
C GLN A 45 6.19 0.52 -11.54
N ILE A 46 6.25 -0.63 -10.89
CA ILE A 46 7.47 -1.38 -10.59
C ILE A 46 7.29 -2.81 -11.06
N ASP A 47 8.39 -3.49 -11.36
CA ASP A 47 8.38 -4.92 -11.72
C ASP A 47 8.24 -5.76 -10.45
N ARG A 48 7.01 -5.99 -10.02
CA ARG A 48 6.68 -6.62 -8.73
C ARG A 48 7.24 -8.02 -8.60
N GLU A 49 7.26 -8.78 -9.69
CA GLU A 49 7.80 -10.13 -9.71
C GLU A 49 9.30 -10.09 -9.40
N LYS A 50 10.05 -9.22 -10.08
CA LYS A 50 11.49 -9.06 -9.81
C LYS A 50 11.77 -8.51 -8.42
N PHE A 51 10.99 -7.56 -7.93
CA PHE A 51 11.15 -7.02 -6.58
C PHE A 51 10.85 -8.08 -5.52
N ALA A 52 9.80 -8.89 -5.69
CA ALA A 52 9.51 -10.02 -4.82
C ALA A 52 10.64 -11.06 -4.88
N GLU A 53 11.18 -11.35 -6.06
CA GLU A 53 12.27 -12.32 -6.22
C GLU A 53 13.55 -11.87 -5.48
N VAL A 54 13.85 -10.56 -5.49
CA VAL A 54 14.97 -9.96 -4.76
C VAL A 54 14.70 -9.92 -3.24
N ALA A 55 13.47 -9.61 -2.84
CA ALA A 55 13.08 -9.61 -1.42
C ALA A 55 13.19 -11.01 -0.81
N LEU A 56 12.64 -12.02 -1.48
CA LEU A 56 12.66 -13.41 -1.03
C LEU A 56 14.08 -13.99 -1.00
N ASP A 57 14.97 -13.52 -1.87
CA ASP A 57 16.40 -13.86 -1.83
C ASP A 57 17.06 -13.44 -0.51
N LEU A 58 16.76 -12.24 -0.02
CA LEU A 58 17.31 -11.72 1.23
C LEU A 58 16.64 -12.35 2.46
N LEU A 59 15.35 -12.67 2.37
CA LEU A 59 14.58 -13.27 3.47
C LEU A 59 14.83 -14.78 3.62
N ASP A 60 15.62 -15.39 2.73
CA ASP A 60 15.88 -16.83 2.68
C ASP A 60 14.58 -17.66 2.53
N GLU A 61 13.57 -17.07 1.89
CA GLU A 61 12.24 -17.64 1.68
C GLU A 61 12.05 -18.12 0.22
N ARG A 62 13.15 -18.31 -0.53
CA ARG A 62 13.07 -18.79 -1.91
C ARG A 62 12.61 -20.25 -1.96
N PRO A 63 11.68 -20.60 -2.85
CA PRO A 63 11.27 -21.98 -3.03
C PRO A 63 12.37 -22.88 -3.61
N ASP A 64 13.39 -22.30 -4.29
CA ASP A 64 14.52 -23.02 -4.86
C ASP A 64 15.80 -22.80 -4.02
N GLU A 65 16.34 -23.89 -3.48
CA GLU A 65 17.30 -23.93 -2.36
C GLU A 65 18.78 -23.65 -2.74
N GLN A 66 19.11 -23.14 -3.94
CA GLN A 66 20.52 -23.02 -4.36
C GLN A 66 20.77 -21.85 -5.34
N SER A 67 21.00 -20.66 -4.77
CA SER A 67 21.95 -19.63 -5.21
C SER A 67 21.39 -18.24 -4.87
N HIS A 68 22.11 -17.50 -4.03
CA HIS A 68 21.86 -16.08 -3.84
C HIS A 68 21.96 -15.34 -5.18
N LEU A 69 21.19 -14.27 -5.34
CA LEU A 69 21.29 -13.44 -6.53
C LEU A 69 22.66 -12.79 -6.64
N GLU A 70 23.20 -12.76 -7.86
CA GLU A 70 24.42 -12.03 -8.15
C GLU A 70 24.19 -10.50 -7.98
N PRO A 71 25.16 -9.77 -7.41
CA PRO A 71 25.13 -8.32 -7.25
C PRO A 71 24.65 -7.51 -8.47
N ASP A 72 25.17 -7.83 -9.65
CA ASP A 72 24.83 -7.11 -10.88
C ASP A 72 23.39 -7.41 -11.33
N ARG A 73 22.94 -8.65 -11.11
CA ARG A 73 21.57 -9.07 -11.42
C ARG A 73 20.56 -8.33 -10.53
N ILE A 74 20.87 -8.12 -9.25
CA ILE A 74 20.03 -7.32 -8.33
C ILE A 74 19.86 -5.90 -8.87
N PHE A 75 20.94 -5.28 -9.35
CA PHE A 75 20.89 -3.94 -9.94
C PHE A 75 19.95 -3.86 -11.14
N GLU A 76 20.06 -4.82 -12.06
CA GLU A 76 19.24 -4.89 -13.26
C GLU A 76 17.77 -5.19 -12.94
N MET A 77 17.52 -6.12 -12.01
CA MET A 77 16.17 -6.53 -11.62
C MET A 77 15.38 -5.40 -10.97
N ILE A 78 16.05 -4.59 -10.13
CA ILE A 78 15.43 -3.42 -9.49
C ILE A 78 15.27 -2.27 -10.51
N GLY A 79 16.06 -2.23 -11.58
CA GLY A 79 16.09 -1.10 -12.52
C GLY A 79 16.96 0.06 -12.02
N GLY A 80 17.97 -0.25 -11.21
CA GLY A 80 18.90 0.72 -10.63
C GLY A 80 18.21 1.75 -9.73
N MET A 81 18.73 2.99 -9.72
CA MET A 81 18.21 4.07 -8.87
C MET A 81 16.78 4.46 -9.21
N ASN A 82 16.38 4.42 -10.49
CA ASN A 82 15.02 4.80 -10.89
C ASN A 82 13.96 3.88 -10.28
N GLY A 83 14.25 2.59 -10.18
CA GLY A 83 13.34 1.64 -9.53
C GLY A 83 13.24 1.87 -8.02
N LEU A 84 14.33 2.25 -7.37
CA LEU A 84 14.33 2.63 -5.96
C LEU A 84 13.57 3.94 -5.71
N ASP A 85 13.70 4.93 -6.60
CA ASP A 85 12.93 6.18 -6.49
C ASP A 85 11.42 5.89 -6.61
N ALA A 86 11.01 5.03 -7.54
CA ALA A 86 9.62 4.58 -7.65
C ALA A 86 9.14 3.83 -6.39
N LEU A 87 9.99 2.98 -5.81
CA LEU A 87 9.71 2.30 -4.55
C LEU A 87 9.55 3.29 -3.39
N GLU A 88 10.41 4.32 -3.29
CA GLU A 88 10.31 5.36 -2.27
C GLU A 88 8.96 6.08 -2.33
N GLU A 89 8.54 6.46 -3.55
CA GLU A 89 7.24 7.10 -3.76
C GLU A 89 6.08 6.17 -3.40
N ASN A 90 6.18 4.88 -3.76
CA ASN A 90 5.16 3.90 -3.42
C ASN A 90 5.03 3.69 -1.91
N CYS A 91 6.11 3.80 -1.13
CA CYS A 91 6.05 3.70 0.34
C CYS A 91 5.09 4.74 0.94
N ASP A 92 5.12 5.98 0.43
CA ASP A 92 4.22 7.03 0.90
C ASP A 92 2.75 6.69 0.56
N VAL A 93 2.51 6.04 -0.59
CA VAL A 93 1.17 5.55 -0.96
C VAL A 93 0.71 4.42 -0.03
N LEU A 94 1.58 3.47 0.35
CA LEU A 94 1.24 2.40 1.30
C LEU A 94 0.82 2.96 2.66
N ILE A 95 1.51 3.99 3.15
CA ILE A 95 1.15 4.69 4.40
C ILE A 95 -0.23 5.36 4.26
N ASP A 96 -0.48 6.02 3.14
CA ASP A 96 -1.77 6.67 2.87
C ASP A 96 -2.90 5.62 2.79
N LEU A 97 -2.65 4.46 2.20
CA LEU A 97 -3.59 3.34 2.12
C LEU A 97 -3.91 2.74 3.51
N ALA A 98 -2.91 2.60 4.39
CA ALA A 98 -3.16 2.19 5.77
C ALA A 98 -3.95 3.26 6.55
N THR A 99 -3.62 4.53 6.34
CA THR A 99 -4.32 5.67 6.95
C THR A 99 -5.77 5.78 6.45
N TYR A 100 -6.02 5.44 5.20
CA TYR A 100 -7.36 5.40 4.62
C TYR A 100 -8.27 4.41 5.38
N VAL A 101 -7.75 3.23 5.72
CA VAL A 101 -8.49 2.18 6.44
C VAL A 101 -8.81 2.56 7.89
N GLN A 102 -7.97 3.37 8.54
CA GLN A 102 -8.18 3.79 9.94
C GLN A 102 -9.55 4.42 10.22
N ARG A 103 -10.18 5.00 9.19
CA ARG A 103 -11.52 5.60 9.30
C ARG A 103 -12.59 4.59 9.72
N TRP A 104 -12.39 3.32 9.39
CA TRP A 104 -13.33 2.23 9.67
C TRP A 104 -12.74 1.17 10.61
N TYR A 105 -11.42 1.11 10.73
CA TYR A 105 -10.73 0.11 11.53
C TYR A 105 -9.57 0.74 12.32
N PRO A 106 -9.79 1.15 13.59
CA PRO A 106 -8.80 1.87 14.40
C PRO A 106 -7.48 1.11 14.59
N ASP A 107 -7.50 -0.22 14.61
CA ASP A 107 -6.28 -1.03 14.77
C ASP A 107 -5.29 -0.86 13.59
N ALA A 108 -5.76 -0.34 12.44
CA ALA A 108 -4.89 0.06 11.32
C ALA A 108 -3.93 1.21 11.68
N LEU A 109 -4.13 1.88 12.81
CA LEU A 109 -3.22 2.90 13.32
C LEU A 109 -1.82 2.32 13.57
N GLN A 110 -1.75 1.18 14.25
CA GLN A 110 -0.48 0.53 14.58
C GLN A 110 0.29 0.19 13.30
N LEU A 111 -0.38 -0.43 12.31
CA LEU A 111 0.26 -0.74 11.03
C LEU A 111 0.75 0.54 10.33
N SER A 112 -0.03 1.62 10.31
CA SER A 112 0.41 2.85 9.64
C SER A 112 1.69 3.45 10.24
N GLU A 113 1.86 3.36 11.56
CA GLU A 113 3.08 3.83 12.23
C GLU A 113 4.26 2.92 11.93
N GLU A 114 4.04 1.61 11.90
CA GLU A 114 5.07 0.65 11.47
C GLU A 114 5.50 0.92 10.02
N LEU A 115 4.55 1.14 9.11
CA LEU A 115 4.84 1.51 7.72
C LEU A 115 5.62 2.83 7.62
N ARG A 116 5.35 3.82 8.48
CA ARG A 116 6.12 5.09 8.53
C ARG A 116 7.57 4.86 8.96
N LEU A 117 7.81 3.96 9.91
CA LEU A 117 9.16 3.59 10.35
C LEU A 117 9.91 2.84 9.25
N ASN A 118 9.26 1.84 8.63
CA ASN A 118 9.81 1.07 7.52
C ASN A 118 10.13 1.96 6.31
N ALA A 119 9.25 2.89 5.97
CA ALA A 119 9.50 3.87 4.91
C ALA A 119 10.70 4.77 5.23
N ARG A 120 10.93 5.13 6.50
CA ARG A 120 12.11 5.91 6.90
C ARG A 120 13.40 5.11 6.76
N GLU A 121 13.38 3.82 7.10
CA GLU A 121 14.53 2.90 6.87
C GLU A 121 14.84 2.80 5.36
N ILE A 122 13.81 2.61 4.53
CA ILE A 122 13.94 2.60 3.07
C ILE A 122 14.53 3.91 2.55
N LYS A 123 13.99 5.07 2.96
CA LYS A 123 14.49 6.39 2.58
C LYS A 123 15.96 6.59 2.96
N TRP A 124 16.36 6.05 4.11
CA TRP A 124 17.76 6.08 4.55
C TRP A 124 18.65 5.24 3.62
N HIS A 125 18.26 4.00 3.29
CA HIS A 125 19.00 3.14 2.36
C HIS A 125 19.15 3.77 0.96
N ILE A 126 18.06 4.31 0.43
CA ILE A 126 18.06 4.98 -0.88
C ILE A 126 18.93 6.24 -0.83
N GLY A 127 18.86 7.02 0.25
CA GLY A 127 19.73 8.18 0.46
C GLY A 127 21.22 7.82 0.45
N ARG A 128 21.60 6.69 1.05
CA ARG A 128 22.98 6.17 0.99
C ARG A 128 23.40 5.84 -0.43
N LEU A 129 22.52 5.21 -1.21
CA LEU A 129 22.79 4.88 -2.62
C LEU A 129 22.86 6.11 -3.52
N ARG A 130 22.03 7.13 -3.30
CA ARG A 130 22.16 8.43 -3.97
C ARG A 130 23.53 9.05 -3.70
N GLY A 131 23.99 9.00 -2.45
CA GLY A 131 25.34 9.45 -2.08
C GLY A 131 26.45 8.63 -2.76
N ALA A 132 26.32 7.30 -2.80
CA ALA A 132 27.28 6.42 -3.49
C ALA A 132 27.31 6.66 -5.01
N SER A 133 26.16 7.00 -5.61
CA SER A 133 26.07 7.39 -7.02
C SER A 133 26.85 8.67 -7.30
N ALA A 134 26.84 9.64 -6.39
CA ALA A 134 27.59 10.89 -6.56
C ALA A 134 29.11 10.68 -6.45
N THR A 135 29.56 9.64 -5.73
CA THR A 135 31.00 9.36 -5.53
C THR A 135 31.53 8.24 -6.42
N GLY A 136 30.71 7.67 -7.32
CA GLY A 136 31.12 6.60 -8.24
C GLY A 136 31.13 5.18 -7.65
N HIS A 137 30.64 4.98 -6.43
CA HIS A 137 30.64 3.68 -5.73
C HIS A 137 29.27 2.99 -5.75
N LEU A 138 28.35 3.40 -6.63
CA LEU A 138 26.99 2.90 -6.66
C LEU A 138 26.93 1.38 -6.82
N ARG A 139 27.60 0.84 -7.84
CA ARG A 139 27.51 -0.60 -8.20
C ARG A 139 27.94 -1.52 -7.06
N GLU A 140 29.00 -1.16 -6.36
CA GLU A 140 29.51 -1.92 -5.20
C GLU A 140 28.52 -1.90 -4.02
N GLN A 141 27.93 -0.74 -3.73
CA GLN A 141 27.05 -0.58 -2.56
C GLN A 141 25.59 -0.96 -2.85
N PHE A 142 25.19 -1.01 -4.12
CA PHE A 142 23.80 -1.21 -4.52
C PHE A 142 23.17 -2.47 -3.92
N PRO A 143 23.74 -3.69 -4.06
CA PRO A 143 23.09 -4.91 -3.62
C PRO A 143 22.70 -4.85 -2.14
N VAL A 144 23.64 -4.41 -1.29
CA VAL A 144 23.46 -4.38 0.17
C VAL A 144 22.29 -3.49 0.59
N TYR A 145 22.25 -2.25 0.09
CA TYR A 145 21.21 -1.30 0.50
C TYR A 145 19.90 -1.48 -0.27
N ALA A 146 19.97 -1.86 -1.56
CA ALA A 146 18.80 -2.03 -2.41
C ALA A 146 18.02 -3.30 -2.04
N GLN A 147 18.70 -4.44 -1.79
CA GLN A 147 18.02 -5.65 -1.32
C GLN A 147 17.28 -5.38 -0.02
N ARG A 148 17.92 -4.67 0.93
CA ARG A 148 17.29 -4.33 2.20
C ARG A 148 16.05 -3.45 2.01
N ALA A 149 16.15 -2.41 1.19
CA ALA A 149 15.02 -1.55 0.87
C ALA A 149 13.86 -2.32 0.21
N VAL A 150 14.17 -3.20 -0.74
CA VAL A 150 13.19 -4.01 -1.46
C VAL A 150 12.53 -5.06 -0.55
N ALA A 151 13.29 -5.72 0.32
CA ALA A 151 12.75 -6.68 1.29
C ALA A 151 11.82 -5.99 2.28
N THR A 152 12.21 -4.83 2.83
CA THR A 152 11.35 -4.04 3.72
C THR A 152 10.07 -3.61 3.01
N TYR A 153 10.17 -3.13 1.76
CA TYR A 153 9.00 -2.77 0.95
C TYR A 153 8.07 -3.96 0.69
N TYR A 154 8.63 -5.14 0.39
CA TYR A 154 7.85 -6.37 0.19
C TYR A 154 7.09 -6.78 1.46
N LEU A 155 7.69 -6.64 2.63
CA LEU A 155 7.00 -6.89 3.89
C LEU A 155 5.90 -5.85 4.15
N MET A 156 6.15 -4.57 3.83
CA MET A 156 5.13 -3.53 3.91
C MET A 156 3.90 -3.84 3.05
N THR A 157 4.09 -4.29 1.80
CA THR A 157 2.97 -4.66 0.92
C THR A 157 2.21 -5.87 1.45
N ARG A 158 2.91 -6.90 1.93
CA ARG A 158 2.28 -8.07 2.57
C ARG A 158 1.45 -7.69 3.79
N SER A 159 2.00 -6.91 4.72
CA SER A 159 1.27 -6.49 5.92
C SER A 159 0.02 -5.68 5.58
N LEU A 160 0.09 -4.85 4.54
CA LEU A 160 -1.08 -4.10 4.05
C LEU A 160 -2.13 -5.03 3.44
N LEU A 161 -1.73 -6.02 2.63
CA LEU A 161 -2.67 -7.00 2.06
C LEU A 161 -3.37 -7.80 3.15
N VAL A 162 -2.64 -8.25 4.18
CA VAL A 162 -3.19 -8.96 5.34
C VAL A 162 -4.21 -8.09 6.08
N LEU A 163 -3.93 -6.79 6.25
CA LEU A 163 -4.89 -5.86 6.86
C LEU A 163 -6.19 -5.78 6.03
N TYR A 164 -6.10 -5.59 4.72
CA TYR A 164 -7.27 -5.45 3.85
C TYR A 164 -8.09 -6.75 3.76
N GLU A 165 -7.41 -7.90 3.75
CA GLU A 165 -8.06 -9.22 3.80
C GLU A 165 -8.82 -9.39 5.13
N GLY A 166 -8.19 -9.06 6.27
CA GLY A 166 -8.79 -9.17 7.59
C GLY A 166 -10.04 -8.31 7.77
N VAL A 167 -10.04 -7.10 7.20
CA VAL A 167 -11.19 -6.17 7.25
C VAL A 167 -12.25 -6.51 6.19
N LYS A 168 -11.96 -7.42 5.24
CA LYS A 168 -12.84 -7.82 4.12
C LYS A 168 -13.36 -6.65 3.31
N LEU A 169 -12.49 -5.69 3.02
CA LEU A 169 -12.86 -4.54 2.21
C LEU A 169 -13.06 -4.95 0.74
N PRO A 170 -14.09 -4.44 0.05
CA PRO A 170 -14.32 -4.75 -1.36
C PRO A 170 -13.15 -4.31 -2.25
N GLU A 171 -12.38 -3.30 -1.81
CA GLU A 171 -11.19 -2.80 -2.48
C GLU A 171 -9.98 -3.77 -2.45
N PHE A 172 -10.04 -4.86 -1.67
CA PHE A 172 -8.93 -5.82 -1.53
C PHE A 172 -8.46 -6.41 -2.86
N VAL A 173 -9.38 -6.77 -3.76
CA VAL A 173 -9.03 -7.38 -5.05
C VAL A 173 -8.26 -6.40 -5.93
N GLU A 174 -8.67 -5.12 -5.95
CA GLU A 174 -7.97 -4.08 -6.70
C GLU A 174 -6.58 -3.80 -6.09
N LEU A 175 -6.47 -3.81 -4.76
CA LEU A 175 -5.19 -3.64 -4.08
C LEU A 175 -4.22 -4.79 -4.37
N GLN A 176 -4.71 -6.03 -4.34
CA GLN A 176 -3.91 -7.22 -4.67
C GLN A 176 -3.42 -7.20 -6.12
N GLN A 177 -4.19 -6.62 -7.04
CA GLN A 177 -3.78 -6.40 -8.42
C GLN A 177 -2.88 -5.17 -8.59
N ALA A 178 -2.80 -4.28 -7.59
CA ALA A 178 -2.00 -3.05 -7.62
C ALA A 178 -0.63 -3.19 -6.92
N LEU A 179 -0.45 -4.20 -6.06
CA LEU A 179 0.80 -4.51 -5.35
C LEU A 179 1.43 -5.83 -5.81
#